data_AF-A0A7X1ZHR2-F1
#
_entry.id   AF-A0A7X1ZHR2-F1
#
_cell.length_a   1.000
_cell.length_b   1.000
_cell.length_c   1.000
_cell.angle_alpha   90.00
_cell.angle_beta   90.00
_cell.angle_gamma   90.00
#
_symmetry.space_group_name_H-M   'P 1'
#
loop_
_entity.id
_entity.type
_entity.pdbx_description
1 polymer ?
#
loop_
_entity_poly.entity_id
_entity_poly.type
_entity_poly.pdbx_seq_one_letter_code
_entity_poly.pdbx_strand_id
1 'polypeptide(L)' 'MIDYKELRTVKQLAAEAPFVTESKLRWWIFHAETNGMAPALIKIGGRVYIDRAEFNKWLEGQRMAPKSQNQAA' A
#
# COMPACT_ATOMS: atom_id res chain seq x y z
N MET A 1 14.35 10.26 -1.32
CA MET A 1 15.01 9.81 -2.56
C MET A 1 14.55 8.38 -2.81
N ILE A 2 14.20 8.03 -4.05
CA ILE A 2 13.75 6.67 -4.39
C ILE A 2 14.94 5.71 -4.32
N ASP A 3 14.78 4.57 -3.66
CA ASP A 3 15.73 3.44 -3.70
C ASP A 3 15.18 2.36 -4.64
N TYR A 4 15.88 2.09 -5.75
CA TYR A 4 15.45 1.08 -6.72
C TYR A 4 15.38 -0.34 -6.12
N LYS A 5 16.14 -0.60 -5.05
CA LYS A 5 16.12 -1.89 -4.34
C LYS A 5 14.84 -2.10 -3.54
N GLU A 6 14.04 -1.06 -3.33
CA GLU A 6 12.76 -1.09 -2.63
C GLU A 6 11.55 -1.16 -3.58
N LEU A 7 11.77 -1.17 -4.90
CA LEU A 7 10.69 -1.23 -5.88
C LEU A 7 10.24 -2.67 -6.13
N ARG A 8 8.94 -2.93 -5.99
CA ARG A 8 8.33 -4.22 -6.30
C ARG A 8 7.23 -4.08 -7.32
N THR A 9 7.16 -5.03 -8.25
CA THR A 9 5.93 -5.24 -9.03
C THR A 9 4.84 -5.81 -8.12
N VAL A 10 3.59 -5.70 -8.54
CA VAL A 10 2.44 -6.32 -7.85
C VAL A 10 2.68 -7.81 -7.55
N LYS A 11 3.21 -8.54 -8.54
CA LYS A 11 3.50 -9.97 -8.42
C LYS A 11 4.57 -10.25 -7.36
N GLN A 12 5.65 -9.47 -7.33
CA GLN A 12 6.71 -9.63 -6.33
C GLN A 12 6.19 -9.34 -4.92
N LEU A 13 5.46 -8.25 -4.73
CA LEU A 13 4.93 -7.91 -3.41
C LEU A 13 3.94 -8.97 -2.89
N ALA A 14 3.04 -9.48 -3.74
CA ALA A 14 2.12 -10.56 -3.35
C ALA A 14 2.85 -11.88 -3.03
N ALA A 15 3.98 -12.16 -3.69
CA ALA A 15 4.79 -13.34 -3.39
C ALA A 15 5.58 -13.19 -2.08
N GLU A 16 6.05 -11.99 -1.76
CA GLU A 16 6.81 -11.67 -0.54
C GLU A 16 5.92 -11.50 0.70
N ALA A 17 4.67 -11.04 0.52
CA ALA A 17 3.77 -10.66 1.61
C ALA A 17 2.46 -11.49 1.58
N PRO A 18 2.38 -12.62 2.30
CA PRO A 18 1.26 -13.56 2.20
C PRO A 18 -0.08 -13.02 2.72
N PHE A 19 -0.09 -11.86 3.40
CA PHE A 19 -1.32 -11.22 3.88
C PHE A 19 -2.16 -10.58 2.77
N VAL A 20 -1.59 -10.40 1.56
CA VAL A 20 -2.25 -9.70 0.46
C VAL A 20 -2.10 -10.45 -0.87
N THR A 21 -3.18 -10.47 -1.65
CA THR A 21 -3.20 -11.08 -2.99
C THR A 21 -2.93 -10.05 -4.07
N GLU A 22 -2.52 -10.51 -5.27
CA GLU A 22 -2.39 -9.62 -6.43
C GLU A 22 -3.67 -8.85 -6.74
N SER A 23 -4.83 -9.51 -6.64
CA SER A 23 -6.14 -8.88 -6.89
C SER A 23 -6.40 -7.73 -5.92
N LYS A 24 -6.05 -7.91 -4.64
CA LYS A 24 -6.23 -6.86 -3.63
C LYS A 24 -5.26 -5.69 -3.84
N LEU A 25 -3.99 -5.98 -4.18
CA LEU A 25 -3.02 -4.94 -4.55
C LEU A 25 -3.50 -4.14 -5.77
N ARG A 26 -4.01 -4.80 -6.82
CA ARG A 26 -4.57 -4.11 -7.99
C ARG A 26 -5.76 -3.24 -7.63
N TRP A 27 -6.62 -3.69 -6.72
CA TRP A 27 -7.73 -2.90 -6.22
C TRP A 27 -7.26 -1.65 -5.46
N TRP A 28 -6.24 -1.77 -4.60
CA TRP A 28 -5.65 -0.61 -3.92
C TRP A 28 -4.99 0.37 -4.90
N ILE A 29 -4.26 -0.13 -5.90
CA ILE A 29 -3.66 0.69 -6.95
C ILE A 29 -4.73 1.44 -7.75
N PHE A 30 -5.83 0.79 -8.10
CA PHE A 30 -6.93 1.42 -8.82
C PHE A 30 -7.58 2.55 -8.01
N HIS A 31 -7.65 2.41 -6.68
CA HIS A 31 -8.19 3.42 -5.76
C HIS A 31 -7.11 4.27 -5.08
N ALA A 32 -5.90 4.35 -5.64
CA ALA A 32 -4.74 4.93 -4.96
C ALA A 32 -4.92 6.41 -4.57
N GLU A 33 -5.63 7.17 -5.41
CA GLU A 33 -5.96 8.58 -5.15
C GLU A 33 -6.90 8.74 -3.95
N THR A 34 -7.82 7.80 -3.74
CA THR A 34 -8.85 7.91 -2.68
C THR A 34 -8.44 7.21 -1.40
N ASN A 35 -7.63 6.15 -1.47
CA ASN A 35 -7.12 5.43 -0.30
C ASN A 35 -5.77 5.95 0.20
N GLY A 36 -5.17 6.94 -0.48
CA GLY A 36 -3.91 7.57 -0.10
C GLY A 36 -2.64 6.77 -0.46
N MET A 37 -2.75 5.70 -1.25
CA MET A 37 -1.61 4.88 -1.66
C MET A 37 -0.79 5.50 -2.82
N ALA A 38 -1.30 6.54 -3.49
CA ALA A 38 -0.65 7.15 -4.65
C ALA A 38 0.86 7.48 -4.46
N PRO A 39 1.32 8.00 -3.30
CA PRO A 39 2.75 8.26 -3.07
C PRO A 39 3.65 7.01 -3.14
N ALA A 40 3.10 5.82 -2.92
CA ALA A 40 3.82 4.57 -3.00
C ALA A 40 3.93 4.01 -4.43
N LEU A 41 3.35 4.67 -5.43
CA LEU A 41 3.25 4.15 -6.80
C LEU A 41 4.21 4.87 -7.74
N ILE A 42 4.94 4.09 -8.52
CA ILE A 42 5.81 4.57 -9.60
C ILE A 42 5.36 3.94 -10.92
N LYS A 43 4.95 4.76 -11.88
CA LYS A 43 4.49 4.31 -13.20
C LYS A 43 5.54 4.63 -14.27
N ILE A 44 6.08 3.60 -14.91
CA ILE A 44 7.08 3.72 -15.99
C ILE A 44 6.60 2.88 -17.17
N GLY A 45 6.34 3.52 -18.32
CA GLY A 45 5.98 2.81 -19.56
C GLY A 45 4.79 1.85 -19.43
N GLY A 46 3.78 2.21 -18.62
CA GLY A 46 2.60 1.37 -18.38
C GLY A 46 2.77 0.28 -17.30
N ARG A 47 3.98 0.07 -16.79
CA ARG A 47 4.23 -0.80 -15.63
C ARG A 47 4.16 0.00 -14.33
N VAL A 48 3.51 -0.58 -13.32
CA VAL A 48 3.43 -0.02 -11.96
C VAL A 48 4.40 -0.77 -11.05
N TYR A 49 5.21 0.00 -10.34
CA TYR A 49 6.05 -0.44 -9.24
C TYR A 49 5.52 0.17 -7.95
N ILE A 50 5.69 -0.57 -6.86
CA ILE A 50 5.33 -0.18 -5.50
C ILE A 50 6.64 0.09 -4.77
N ASP A 51 6.82 1.31 -4.30
CA ASP A 51 7.89 1.67 -3.37
C ASP A 51 7.55 1.09 -1.99
N ARG A 52 8.33 0.11 -1.53
CA ARG A 52 8.08 -0.60 -0.28
C ARG A 52 8.14 0.32 0.94
N ALA A 53 8.98 1.35 0.93
CA ALA A 53 9.12 2.27 2.05
C ALA A 53 7.88 3.15 2.19
N GLU A 54 7.40 3.73 1.10
CA GLU A 54 6.16 4.52 1.08
C GLU A 54 4.92 3.65 1.31
N PHE A 55 4.92 2.41 0.81
CA PHE A 55 3.85 1.45 1.08
C PHE A 55 3.73 1.11 2.57
N ASN A 56 4.84 0.94 3.28
CA ASN A 56 4.83 0.73 4.73
C ASN A 56 4.28 1.94 5.50
N LYS A 57 4.60 3.16 5.07
CA LYS A 57 4.01 4.39 5.65
C LYS A 57 2.50 4.43 5.42
N TRP A 58 2.05 4.04 4.25
CA TRP A 58 0.62 3.93 3.95
C TRP A 58 -0.08 2.89 4.84
N LEU A 59 0.53 1.71 5.05
CA LEU A 59 0.02 0.67 5.95
C LEU A 59 -0.10 1.18 7.40
N GLU A 60 0.89 1.93 7.88
CA GLU A 60 0.84 2.55 9.21
C GLU A 60 -0.38 3.50 9.34
N GLY A 61 -0.71 4.23 8.29
CA GLY A 61 -1.91 5.06 8.22
C GLY A 61 -3.24 4.27 8.22
N GLN A 62 -3.21 2.96 7.96
CA GLN A 62 -4.40 2.10 8.03
C GLN A 62 -4.69 1.57 9.43
N ARG A 63 -3.87 1.91 10.44
CA ARG A 63 -4.13 1.50 11.83
C ARG A 63 -5.50 2.00 12.28
N MET A 64 -6.37 1.07 12.64
CA MET A 64 -7.61 1.42 13.32
C MET A 64 -7.27 2.01 14.69
N ALA A 65 -7.79 3.19 15.01
CA ALA A 65 -7.70 3.72 16.36
C ALA A 65 -8.34 2.72 17.35
N PRO A 66 -7.81 2.59 18.59
CA PRO A 66 -8.49 1.83 19.62
C PRO A 66 -9.89 2.41 19.81
N LYS A 67 -10.91 1.54 19.87
CA LYS A 67 -12.28 1.97 20.22
C LYS A 67 -12.19 2.76 21.52
N SER A 68 -12.49 4.05 21.48
CA SER A 68 -12.59 4.87 22.69
C SER A 68 -13.64 4.24 23.59
N GLN A 69 -13.22 3.68 24.72
CA GLN A 69 -14.12 3.25 25.79
C GLN A 69 -14.72 4.51 26.41
N ASN A 70 -15.76 5.07 25.78
CA ASN A 70 -16.68 6.01 26.40
C ASN A 70 -17.96 6.06 25.56
N GLN A 71 -18.80 5.04 25.77
CA GLN A 71 -20.25 5.17 25.62
C GLN A 71 -20.85 4.59 26.90
N ALA A 72 -20.87 5.42 27.94
CA ALA A 72 -21.77 5.30 29.06
C ALA A 72 -22.29 6.73 29.33
N ALA A 73 -23.42 7.04 28.70
CA ALA A 73 -24.31 8.13 29.06
C ALA A 73 -25.74 7.57 29.01
#